data_AF-A0A5N9C416-F1
#
_entry.id   AF-A0A5N9C416-F1
#
_cell.length_a   1.000
_cell.length_b   1.000
_cell.length_c   1.000
_cell.angle_alpha   90.00
_cell.angle_beta   90.00
_cell.angle_gamma   90.00
#
_symmetry.space_group_name_H-M   'P 1'
#
loop_
_entity.id
_entity.type
_entity.pdbx_description
1 polymer ?
#
loop_
_entity_poly.entity_id
_entity_poly.type
_entity_poly.pdbx_seq_one_letter_code
_entity_poly.pdbx_strand_id
1 'polypeptide(L)'
;MIFILIAYFWGGIPTAYILGKRMFGLNILHVGSGNSGATNLMFQTNFFVGIIGGAIDVFIKGVFPVLFIKYLVPGNDLLHYMFGIFLLIGHNWSPYIKFRGGRGIAIFMGILFALGWMEAVLVLIFIQGLNYLVSFTINKNYFEPSFWIIIWFGYLLFTLFFYNYEIDVKFFISISVLVILIKRITANFEPLPKNITFYRSLVFRLFLDRDILKKNLWVGRKNFFSDKKNSK
;
A
#
# COMPACT_ATOMS: atom_id res chain seq x y z
N MET A 1 -13.84 -21.18 -1.00
CA MET A 1 -14.67 -19.96 -1.18
C MET A 1 -14.77 -19.13 0.10
N ILE A 2 -15.24 -19.67 1.23
CA ILE A 2 -15.46 -18.89 2.46
C ILE A 2 -14.21 -18.21 3.03
N PHE A 3 -13.07 -18.90 3.06
CA PHE A 3 -11.80 -18.33 3.53
C PHE A 3 -11.35 -17.11 2.70
N ILE A 4 -11.61 -17.12 1.39
CA ILE A 4 -11.25 -16.03 0.48
C ILE A 4 -12.10 -14.78 0.78
N LEU A 5 -13.40 -14.96 1.09
CA LEU A 5 -14.26 -13.87 1.53
C LEU A 5 -13.78 -13.30 2.87
N ILE A 6 -13.43 -14.16 3.82
CA ILE A 6 -12.88 -13.75 5.11
C ILE A 6 -11.59 -12.93 4.92
N ALA A 7 -10.69 -13.37 4.04
CA ALA A 7 -9.48 -12.62 3.69
C ALA A 7 -9.81 -11.22 3.16
N TYR A 8 -10.75 -11.09 2.23
CA TYR A 8 -11.15 -9.78 1.70
C TYR A 8 -11.65 -8.83 2.80
N PHE A 9 -12.56 -9.32 3.67
CA PHE A 9 -13.10 -8.50 4.75
C PHE A 9 -12.07 -8.19 5.85
N TRP A 10 -11.15 -9.11 6.15
CA TRP A 10 -10.07 -8.92 7.11
C TRP A 10 -9.05 -7.89 6.61
N GLY A 11 -8.54 -8.08 5.39
CA GLY A 11 -7.61 -7.14 4.75
C GLY A 11 -8.23 -5.75 4.59
N GLY A 12 -9.54 -5.70 4.36
CA GLY A 12 -10.33 -4.48 4.22
C GLY A 12 -10.40 -3.59 5.46
N ILE A 13 -10.10 -4.08 6.67
CA ILE A 13 -10.23 -3.28 7.89
C ILE A 13 -9.35 -2.01 7.78
N PRO A 14 -9.93 -0.78 7.76
CA PRO A 14 -9.20 0.42 7.38
C PRO A 14 -8.46 1.03 8.60
N THR A 15 -7.44 0.31 9.07
CA THR A 15 -6.61 0.61 10.25
C THR A 15 -6.13 2.05 10.33
N ALA A 16 -5.51 2.56 9.26
CA ALA A 16 -5.01 3.92 9.24
C ALA A 16 -6.12 4.97 9.39
N TYR A 17 -7.27 4.75 8.73
CA TYR A 17 -8.45 5.60 8.88
C TYR A 17 -9.00 5.56 10.31
N ILE A 18 -9.07 4.37 10.91
CA ILE A 18 -9.54 4.20 12.29
C ILE A 18 -8.61 4.94 13.27
N LEU A 19 -7.29 4.77 13.13
CA LEU A 19 -6.30 5.44 13.98
C LEU A 19 -6.37 6.95 13.85
N GLY A 20 -6.36 7.48 12.63
CA GLY A 20 -6.48 8.93 12.38
C GLY A 20 -7.76 9.52 12.96
N LYS A 21 -8.89 8.84 12.77
CA LYS A 21 -10.18 9.31 13.26
C LYS A 21 -10.31 9.24 14.78
N ARG A 22 -9.87 8.13 15.41
CA ARG A 22 -10.05 7.92 16.85
C ARG A 22 -9.04 8.65 17.71
N MET A 23 -7.79 8.76 17.25
CA MET A 23 -6.72 9.38 18.04
C MET A 23 -6.59 10.89 17.78
N PHE A 24 -6.97 11.37 16.58
CA PHE A 24 -6.78 12.77 16.17
C PHE A 24 -8.05 13.46 15.69
N GLY A 25 -9.21 12.78 15.69
CA GLY A 25 -10.44 13.34 15.12
C GLY A 25 -10.35 13.59 13.60
N LEU A 26 -9.33 13.05 12.93
CA LEU A 26 -8.98 13.42 11.57
C LEU A 26 -9.45 12.38 10.55
N ASN A 27 -10.23 12.82 9.56
CA ASN A 27 -10.55 11.98 8.42
C ASN A 27 -9.44 12.03 7.37
N ILE A 28 -8.51 11.08 7.44
CA ILE A 28 -7.33 11.01 6.54
C ILE A 28 -7.70 10.75 5.06
N LEU A 29 -8.95 10.39 4.75
CA LEU A 29 -9.44 10.22 3.38
C LEU A 29 -9.69 11.55 2.67
N HIS A 30 -9.60 12.68 3.38
CA HIS A 30 -9.81 14.03 2.84
C HIS A 30 -8.61 14.96 3.02
N VAL A 31 -7.49 14.45 3.53
CA VAL A 31 -6.26 15.23 3.73
C VAL A 31 -5.05 14.46 3.20
N GLY A 32 -3.98 15.20 2.89
CA GLY A 32 -2.78 14.64 2.29
C GLY A 32 -3.09 13.93 0.97
N SER A 33 -2.62 12.69 0.83
CA SER A 33 -2.86 11.89 -0.38
C SER A 33 -4.24 11.23 -0.44
N GLY A 34 -5.07 11.36 0.59
CA GLY A 34 -6.36 10.68 0.70
C GLY A 34 -6.27 9.16 0.85
N ASN A 35 -5.06 8.59 0.92
CA ASN A 35 -4.82 7.16 1.10
C ASN A 35 -5.03 6.73 2.55
N SER A 36 -5.67 5.58 2.76
CA SER A 36 -5.81 4.94 4.08
C SER A 36 -4.60 4.06 4.40
N GLY A 37 -3.39 4.57 4.18
CA GLY A 37 -2.13 3.87 4.46
C GLY A 37 -1.27 4.59 5.49
N ALA A 38 -0.30 3.86 6.04
CA ALA A 38 0.63 4.32 7.08
C ALA A 38 1.33 5.64 6.74
N THR A 39 1.77 5.82 5.49
CA THR A 39 2.48 7.05 5.08
C THR A 39 1.59 8.29 5.15
N ASN A 40 0.34 8.21 4.69
CA ASN A 40 -0.57 9.35 4.79
C ASN A 40 -0.92 9.62 6.26
N LEU A 41 -1.20 8.56 7.03
CA LEU A 41 -1.43 8.68 8.47
C LEU A 41 -0.26 9.40 9.16
N MET A 42 0.97 8.98 8.87
CA MET A 42 2.19 9.58 9.40
C MET A 42 2.28 11.08 9.14
N PHE A 43 2.08 11.50 7.88
CA PHE A 43 2.18 12.91 7.50
C PHE A 43 1.06 13.78 8.06
N GLN A 44 -0.12 13.19 8.29
CA GLN A 44 -1.29 13.92 8.76
C GLN A 44 -1.47 13.85 10.29
N THR A 45 -0.69 13.02 10.97
CA THR A 45 -0.67 12.88 12.43
C THR A 45 0.77 13.06 12.93
N ASN A 46 1.45 11.97 13.28
CA ASN A 46 2.87 11.97 13.64
C ASN A 46 3.55 10.65 13.24
N PHE A 47 4.88 10.64 13.36
CA PHE A 47 5.73 9.50 13.02
C PHE A 47 5.32 8.19 13.72
N PHE A 48 5.07 8.25 15.03
CA PHE A 48 4.76 7.09 15.84
C PHE A 48 3.46 6.41 15.44
N VAL A 49 2.40 7.20 15.21
CA VAL A 49 1.08 6.71 14.80
C VAL A 49 1.13 6.10 13.40
N GLY A 50 1.93 6.70 12.51
CA GLY A 50 2.24 6.14 11.20
C GLY A 50 2.89 4.75 11.28
N ILE A 51 3.91 4.59 12.14
CA ILE A 51 4.56 3.30 12.39
C ILE A 51 3.58 2.27 12.92
N ILE A 52 2.78 2.63 13.93
CA ILE A 52 1.76 1.72 14.48
C ILE A 52 0.79 1.27 13.39
N GLY A 53 0.27 2.19 12.58
CA GLY A 53 -0.62 1.85 11.48
C GLY A 53 0.02 0.87 10.49
N GLY A 54 1.29 1.11 10.13
CA GLY A 54 2.06 0.20 9.28
C GLY A 54 2.29 -1.17 9.91
N ALA A 55 2.65 -1.22 11.20
CA ALA A 55 2.88 -2.46 11.92
C ALA A 55 1.60 -3.30 12.02
N ILE A 56 0.44 -2.69 12.26
CA ILE A 56 -0.84 -3.39 12.26
C ILE A 56 -1.14 -3.96 10.86
N ASP A 57 -0.90 -3.18 9.80
CA ASP A 57 -1.09 -3.67 8.42
C ASP A 57 -0.16 -4.85 8.10
N VAL A 58 1.09 -4.83 8.56
CA VAL A 58 2.05 -5.93 8.37
C VAL A 58 1.66 -7.15 9.20
N PHE A 59 1.63 -7.02 10.53
CA PHE A 59 1.60 -8.18 11.42
C PHE A 59 0.18 -8.69 11.65
N ILE A 60 -0.78 -7.80 11.92
CA ILE A 60 -2.14 -8.20 12.27
C ILE A 60 -2.98 -8.49 11.03
N LYS A 61 -2.73 -7.76 9.93
CA LYS A 61 -3.50 -7.93 8.68
C LYS A 61 -2.79 -8.74 7.60
N GLY A 62 -1.46 -8.81 7.61
CA GLY A 62 -0.68 -9.60 6.67
C GLY A 62 -0.25 -10.94 7.26
N VAL A 63 0.61 -10.91 8.28
CA VAL A 63 1.27 -12.10 8.84
C VAL A 63 0.26 -13.03 9.53
N PHE A 64 -0.44 -12.52 10.54
CA PHE A 64 -1.34 -13.32 11.38
C PHE A 64 -2.37 -14.12 10.59
N PRO A 65 -3.18 -13.53 9.68
CA PRO A 65 -4.24 -14.29 9.02
C PRO A 65 -3.68 -15.30 8.00
N VAL A 66 -2.49 -15.06 7.42
CA VAL A 66 -1.81 -16.03 6.55
C VAL A 66 -1.28 -17.21 7.37
N LEU A 67 -0.62 -16.97 8.51
CA LEU A 67 -0.19 -18.06 9.40
C LEU A 67 -1.39 -18.84 9.95
N PHE A 68 -2.48 -18.14 10.27
CA PHE A 68 -3.69 -18.76 10.75
C PHE A 68 -4.32 -19.69 9.71
N ILE A 69 -4.42 -19.28 8.43
CA ILE A 69 -4.95 -20.18 7.39
C ILE A 69 -4.00 -21.35 7.09
N LYS A 70 -2.68 -21.15 7.19
CA LYS A 70 -1.68 -22.22 7.09
C LYS A 70 -1.85 -23.27 8.18
N TYR A 71 -2.16 -22.83 9.40
CA TYR A 71 -2.43 -23.73 10.52
C TYR A 71 -3.76 -24.48 10.35
N LEU A 72 -4.82 -23.80 9.93
CA LEU A 72 -6.15 -24.41 9.75
C LEU A 72 -6.22 -25.39 8.57
N VAL A 73 -5.51 -25.08 7.48
CA VAL A 73 -5.53 -25.88 6.24
C VAL A 73 -4.09 -26.10 5.78
N PRO A 74 -3.32 -26.97 6.46
CA PRO A 74 -1.93 -27.23 6.12
C PRO A 74 -1.82 -27.93 4.75
N GLY A 75 -0.73 -27.66 4.03
CA GLY A 75 -0.41 -28.30 2.74
C GLY A 75 -1.23 -27.82 1.53
N ASN A 76 -2.07 -26.79 1.68
CA ASN A 76 -2.83 -26.20 0.58
C ASN A 76 -2.25 -24.83 0.18
N ASP A 77 -1.09 -24.85 -0.48
CA ASP A 77 -0.34 -23.62 -0.80
C ASP A 77 -1.11 -22.69 -1.74
N LEU A 78 -1.85 -23.25 -2.72
CA LEU A 78 -2.73 -22.48 -3.60
C LEU A 78 -3.76 -21.66 -2.80
N LEU A 79 -4.40 -22.27 -1.79
CA LEU A 79 -5.32 -21.56 -0.91
C LEU A 79 -4.61 -20.45 -0.14
N HIS A 80 -3.39 -20.67 0.37
CA HIS A 80 -2.64 -19.66 1.12
C HIS A 80 -2.27 -18.46 0.24
N TYR A 81 -1.86 -18.70 -1.01
CA TYR A 81 -1.58 -17.66 -1.99
C TYR A 81 -2.83 -16.87 -2.37
N MET A 82 -3.94 -17.56 -2.69
CA MET A 82 -5.22 -16.90 -2.97
C MET A 82 -5.70 -16.07 -1.78
N PHE A 83 -5.56 -16.60 -0.57
CA PHE A 83 -5.93 -15.90 0.66
C PHE A 83 -5.10 -14.62 0.82
N GLY A 84 -3.78 -14.67 0.58
CA GLY A 84 -2.90 -13.50 0.54
C GLY A 84 -3.33 -12.44 -0.47
N ILE A 85 -3.66 -12.85 -1.71
CA ILE A 85 -4.14 -11.93 -2.75
C ILE A 85 -5.42 -11.22 -2.31
N PHE A 86 -6.37 -11.92 -1.68
CA PHE A 86 -7.63 -11.30 -1.27
C PHE A 86 -7.49 -10.42 -0.02
N LEU A 87 -6.55 -10.70 0.90
CA LEU A 87 -6.16 -9.75 1.96
C LEU A 87 -5.67 -8.44 1.33
N LEU A 88 -4.80 -8.54 0.33
CA LEU A 88 -4.23 -7.40 -0.39
C LEU A 88 -5.30 -6.59 -1.15
N ILE A 89 -6.20 -7.28 -1.87
CA ILE A 89 -7.34 -6.64 -2.57
C ILE A 89 -8.25 -5.93 -1.56
N GLY A 90 -8.57 -6.57 -0.44
CA GLY A 90 -9.36 -5.97 0.64
C GLY A 90 -8.74 -4.68 1.16
N HIS A 91 -7.44 -4.68 1.45
CA HIS A 91 -6.72 -3.49 1.92
C HIS A 91 -6.72 -2.35 0.88
N ASN A 92 -6.59 -2.69 -0.41
CA ASN A 92 -6.55 -1.72 -1.49
C ASN A 92 -7.93 -1.12 -1.81
N TRP A 93 -8.99 -1.92 -1.73
CA TRP A 93 -10.38 -1.51 -1.97
C TRP A 93 -11.28 -1.99 -0.85
N SER A 94 -11.23 -1.27 0.27
CA SER A 94 -11.94 -1.63 1.48
C SER A 94 -13.44 -1.41 1.35
N PRO A 95 -14.28 -2.41 1.67
CA PRO A 95 -15.74 -2.25 1.62
C PRO A 95 -16.23 -1.27 2.70
N TYR A 96 -15.47 -1.08 3.79
CA TYR A 96 -15.87 -0.23 4.92
C TYR A 96 -15.70 1.27 4.65
N ILE A 97 -14.92 1.64 3.64
CA ILE A 97 -14.65 3.05 3.29
C ILE A 97 -14.87 3.32 1.80
N LYS A 98 -15.97 2.76 1.26
CA LYS A 98 -16.44 2.99 -0.13
C LYS A 98 -15.38 2.64 -1.18
N PHE A 99 -14.73 1.48 -1.04
CA PHE A 99 -13.67 0.96 -1.91
C PHE A 99 -12.44 1.87 -2.04
N ARG A 100 -12.25 2.78 -1.07
CA ARG A 100 -10.97 3.46 -0.86
C ARG A 100 -10.08 2.58 -0.01
N GLY A 101 -8.78 2.84 0.00
CA GLY A 101 -7.85 1.99 0.73
C GLY A 101 -6.43 2.53 0.76
N GLY A 102 -5.51 1.67 1.20
CA GLY A 102 -4.08 1.91 1.08
C GLY A 102 -3.53 1.41 -0.25
N ARG A 103 -2.20 1.41 -0.40
CA ARG A 103 -1.50 0.90 -1.59
C ARG A 103 -1.04 -0.55 -1.48
N GLY A 104 -1.22 -1.18 -0.32
CA GLY A 104 -0.98 -2.61 -0.16
C GLY A 104 0.46 -3.02 0.17
N ILE A 105 1.42 -2.09 0.23
CA ILE A 105 2.84 -2.42 0.45
C ILE A 105 3.08 -3.08 1.82
N ALA A 106 2.54 -2.49 2.89
CA ALA A 106 2.72 -3.01 4.25
C ALA A 106 2.07 -4.39 4.44
N ILE A 107 0.82 -4.55 4.00
CA ILE A 107 0.14 -5.84 4.09
C ILE A 107 0.81 -6.90 3.21
N PHE A 108 1.28 -6.54 2.01
CA PHE A 108 2.01 -7.46 1.13
C PHE A 108 3.34 -7.91 1.74
N MET A 109 4.07 -7.01 2.42
CA MET A 109 5.26 -7.37 3.19
C MET A 109 4.95 -8.41 4.27
N GLY A 110 3.84 -8.25 4.99
CA GLY A 110 3.40 -9.24 5.98
C GLY A 110 2.98 -10.57 5.37
N ILE A 111 2.31 -10.56 4.23
CA ILE A 111 1.95 -11.78 3.49
C ILE A 111 3.22 -12.53 3.04
N LEU A 112 4.18 -11.82 2.42
CA LEU A 112 5.46 -12.40 2.01
C LEU A 112 6.21 -13.02 3.18
N PHE A 113 6.29 -12.30 4.31
CA PHE A 113 6.91 -12.81 5.53
C PHE A 113 6.28 -14.15 5.99
N ALA A 114 4.95 -14.23 6.08
CA ALA A 114 4.26 -15.45 6.52
C ALA A 114 4.35 -16.62 5.53
N LEU A 115 4.55 -16.32 4.24
CA LEU A 115 4.78 -17.31 3.20
C LEU A 115 6.24 -17.74 3.08
N GLY A 116 7.15 -17.19 3.90
CA GLY A 116 8.57 -17.56 3.93
C GLY A 116 9.45 -16.80 2.94
N TRP A 117 8.97 -15.70 2.36
CA TRP A 117 9.70 -14.87 1.39
C TRP A 117 10.50 -13.77 2.09
N MET A 118 11.34 -14.17 3.05
CA MET A 118 12.04 -13.26 3.93
C MET A 118 13.05 -12.40 3.17
N GLU A 119 13.70 -12.93 2.15
CA GLU A 119 14.68 -12.22 1.32
C GLU A 119 14.03 -11.01 0.64
N ALA A 120 12.84 -11.19 0.07
CA ALA A 120 12.08 -10.12 -0.55
C ALA A 120 11.75 -8.99 0.45
N VAL A 121 11.39 -9.35 1.69
CA VAL A 121 11.09 -8.40 2.77
C VAL A 121 12.36 -7.65 3.18
N LEU A 122 13.48 -8.35 3.35
CA LEU A 122 14.77 -7.76 3.72
C LEU A 122 15.29 -6.80 2.65
N VAL A 123 15.16 -7.15 1.37
CA VAL A 123 15.55 -6.25 0.26
C VAL A 123 14.71 -4.98 0.28
N LEU A 124 13.40 -5.07 0.52
CA LEU A 124 12.55 -3.88 0.64
C LEU A 124 12.98 -3.00 1.83
N ILE A 125 13.20 -3.59 3.00
CA ILE A 125 13.65 -2.87 4.20
C ILE A 125 15.00 -2.19 3.94
N PHE A 126 15.94 -2.91 3.33
CA PHE A 126 17.27 -2.40 3.01
C PHE A 126 17.22 -1.21 2.05
N ILE A 127 16.53 -1.33 0.93
CA ILE A 127 16.40 -0.25 -0.07
C ILE A 127 15.73 0.98 0.56
N GLN A 128 14.68 0.78 1.37
CA GLN A 128 13.98 1.87 2.04
C GLN A 128 14.82 2.53 3.13
N GLY A 129 15.62 1.73 3.87
CA GLY A 129 16.60 2.21 4.83
C GLY A 129 17.68 3.06 4.17
N LEU A 130 18.24 2.60 3.05
CA LEU A 130 19.23 3.34 2.28
C LEU A 130 18.65 4.67 1.75
N ASN A 131 17.44 4.62 1.19
CA ASN A 131 16.72 5.82 0.75
C ASN A 131 16.53 6.83 1.89
N TYR A 132 16.16 6.36 3.10
CA TYR A 132 16.04 7.21 4.28
C TYR A 132 17.39 7.82 4.68
N LEU A 133 18.47 7.03 4.73
CA LEU A 133 19.81 7.51 5.08
C LEU A 133 20.33 8.56 4.10
N VAL A 134 20.25 8.30 2.79
CA VAL A 134 20.67 9.26 1.75
C VAL A 134 19.86 10.56 1.86
N SER A 135 18.55 10.44 2.07
CA SER A 135 17.68 11.60 2.25
C SER A 135 17.98 12.38 3.52
N PHE A 136 18.39 11.70 4.59
CA PHE A 136 18.81 12.36 5.83
C PHE A 136 20.11 13.14 5.65
N THR A 137 21.08 12.59 4.92
CA THR A 137 22.39 13.22 4.69
C THR A 137 22.33 14.39 3.72
N ILE A 138 21.55 14.29 2.63
CA ILE A 138 21.49 15.35 1.60
C ILE A 138 20.43 16.39 1.95
N ASN A 139 19.16 15.98 1.92
CA ASN A 139 18.01 16.80 2.25
C ASN A 139 16.78 15.90 2.35
N LYS A 140 16.01 16.04 3.43
CA LYS A 140 14.81 15.22 3.70
C LYS A 140 13.78 15.25 2.56
N ASN A 141 13.81 16.28 1.71
CA ASN A 141 12.95 16.39 0.52
C ASN A 141 13.25 15.34 -0.56
N TYR A 142 14.43 14.71 -0.57
CA TYR A 142 14.77 13.62 -1.51
C TYR A 142 14.17 12.27 -1.13
N PHE A 143 13.51 12.16 0.03
CA PHE A 143 12.92 10.89 0.46
C PHE A 143 11.76 10.49 -0.45
N GLU A 144 12.01 9.57 -1.38
CA GLU A 144 11.05 9.15 -2.40
C GLU A 144 10.77 7.63 -2.35
N PRO A 145 10.05 7.14 -1.31
CA PRO A 145 9.83 5.71 -1.12
C PRO A 145 9.06 5.05 -2.27
N SER A 146 8.23 5.80 -2.99
CA SER A 146 7.36 5.28 -4.06
C SER A 146 8.14 4.78 -5.27
N PHE A 147 9.26 5.42 -5.60
CA PHE A 147 10.11 5.09 -6.74
C PHE A 147 10.86 3.77 -6.49
N TRP A 148 11.45 3.64 -5.29
CA TRP A 148 12.17 2.44 -4.89
C TRP A 148 11.30 1.18 -4.83
N ILE A 149 10.01 1.33 -4.58
CA ILE A 149 9.07 0.21 -4.68
C ILE A 149 8.95 -0.33 -6.13
N ILE A 150 9.08 0.52 -7.15
CA ILE A 150 9.07 0.06 -8.56
C ILE A 150 10.33 -0.77 -8.84
N ILE A 151 11.48 -0.34 -8.30
CA ILE A 151 12.73 -1.12 -8.38
C ILE A 151 12.56 -2.47 -7.67
N TRP A 152 11.93 -2.47 -6.49
CA TRP A 152 11.65 -3.70 -5.74
C TRP A 152 10.70 -4.66 -6.50
N PHE A 153 9.68 -4.14 -7.18
CA PHE A 153 8.84 -4.97 -8.06
C PHE A 153 9.63 -5.53 -9.25
N GLY A 154 10.51 -4.73 -9.85
CA GLY A 154 11.43 -5.20 -10.89
C GLY A 154 12.30 -6.35 -10.39
N TYR A 155 12.85 -6.22 -9.18
CA TYR A 155 13.61 -7.29 -8.52
C TYR A 155 12.75 -8.54 -8.28
N LEU A 156 11.54 -8.42 -7.73
CA LEU A 156 10.65 -9.56 -7.51
C LEU A 156 10.33 -10.29 -8.80
N LEU A 157 9.94 -9.56 -9.85
CA LEU A 157 9.61 -10.18 -11.14
C LEU A 157 10.85 -10.80 -11.78
N PHE A 158 12.01 -10.15 -11.68
CA PHE A 158 13.28 -10.67 -12.14
C PHE A 158 13.60 -12.02 -11.46
N THR A 159 13.49 -12.14 -10.14
CA THR A 159 13.77 -13.42 -9.46
C THR A 159 12.85 -14.54 -9.93
N LEU A 160 11.59 -14.26 -10.30
CA LEU A 160 10.70 -15.27 -10.88
C LEU A 160 11.19 -15.87 -12.20
N PHE A 161 11.94 -15.11 -13.01
CA PHE A 161 12.47 -15.57 -14.30
C PHE A 161 13.76 -16.39 -14.13
N PHE A 162 14.61 -16.01 -13.18
CA PHE A 162 15.94 -16.61 -13.02
C PHE A 162 15.97 -17.81 -12.08
N TYR A 163 15.04 -17.88 -11.12
CA TYR A 163 14.94 -19.00 -10.19
C TYR A 163 13.79 -19.93 -10.58
N ASN A 164 13.98 -21.23 -10.33
CA ASN A 164 13.00 -22.26 -10.65
C ASN A 164 11.90 -22.36 -9.56
N TYR A 165 11.16 -21.28 -9.36
CA TYR A 165 10.00 -21.30 -8.48
C TYR A 165 8.83 -22.08 -9.10
N GLU A 166 8.00 -22.65 -8.23
CA GLU A 166 6.74 -23.28 -8.62
C GLU A 166 5.81 -22.29 -9.33
N ILE A 167 4.91 -22.83 -10.16
CA ILE A 167 4.02 -22.01 -10.97
C ILE A 167 3.06 -21.16 -10.11
N ASP A 168 2.61 -21.70 -8.98
CA ASP A 168 1.69 -21.04 -8.06
C ASP A 168 2.32 -19.81 -7.41
N VAL A 169 3.60 -19.90 -7.05
CA VAL A 169 4.42 -18.78 -6.56
C VAL A 169 4.52 -17.68 -7.62
N LYS A 170 4.85 -18.06 -8.87
CA LYS A 170 5.00 -17.09 -9.97
C LYS A 170 3.70 -16.33 -10.21
N PHE A 171 2.57 -17.04 -10.19
CA PHE A 171 1.25 -16.43 -10.28
C PHE A 171 0.95 -15.52 -9.09
N PHE A 172 1.20 -15.99 -7.87
CA PHE A 172 0.96 -15.22 -6.64
C PHE A 172 1.68 -13.87 -6.65
N ILE A 173 2.99 -13.86 -6.92
CA ILE A 173 3.79 -12.64 -6.94
C ILE A 173 3.35 -11.73 -8.10
N SER A 174 3.17 -12.28 -9.30
CA SER A 174 2.77 -11.49 -10.47
C SER A 174 1.40 -10.81 -10.28
N ILE A 175 0.41 -11.55 -9.76
CA ILE A 175 -0.92 -11.00 -9.47
C ILE A 175 -0.85 -9.97 -8.34
N SER A 176 -0.08 -10.22 -7.28
CA SER A 176 0.05 -9.28 -6.17
C SER A 176 0.69 -7.96 -6.61
N VAL A 177 1.75 -8.03 -7.42
CA VAL A 177 2.36 -6.84 -8.03
C VAL A 177 1.36 -6.11 -8.92
N LEU A 178 0.64 -6.84 -9.79
CA LEU A 178 -0.38 -6.24 -10.66
C LEU A 178 -1.48 -5.54 -9.86
N VAL A 179 -1.98 -6.16 -8.80
CA VAL A 179 -2.99 -5.59 -7.89
C VAL A 179 -2.50 -4.27 -7.28
N ILE A 180 -1.24 -4.21 -6.85
CA ILE A 180 -0.67 -2.98 -6.29
C ILE A 180 -0.47 -1.91 -7.37
N LEU A 181 -0.02 -2.27 -8.58
CA LEU A 181 0.13 -1.35 -9.70
C LEU A 181 -1.23 -0.77 -10.15
N ILE A 182 -2.27 -1.60 -10.24
CA ILE A 182 -3.64 -1.16 -10.52
C ILE A 182 -4.09 -0.20 -9.41
N LYS A 183 -3.85 -0.54 -8.14
CA LYS A 183 -4.19 0.36 -7.04
C LYS A 183 -3.46 1.68 -7.17
N ARG A 184 -2.16 1.70 -7.51
CA ARG A 184 -1.36 2.91 -7.75
C ARG A 184 -2.02 3.84 -8.77
N ILE A 185 -2.33 3.30 -9.96
CA ILE A 185 -2.94 4.02 -11.08
C ILE A 185 -4.35 4.54 -10.75
N THR A 186 -5.18 3.71 -10.11
CA THR A 186 -6.58 4.06 -9.79
C THR A 186 -6.72 5.05 -8.62
N ALA A 187 -5.73 5.10 -7.72
CA ALA A 187 -5.79 5.96 -6.53
C ALA A 187 -7.07 5.70 -5.69
N ASN A 188 -7.59 6.74 -5.06
CA ASN A 188 -8.87 6.71 -4.33
C ASN A 188 -9.96 7.51 -5.06
N PHE A 189 -9.90 7.55 -6.40
CA PHE A 189 -10.85 8.24 -7.27
C PHE A 189 -11.02 9.74 -6.94
N GLU A 190 -9.95 10.37 -6.47
CA GLU A 190 -9.95 11.80 -6.22
C GLU A 190 -9.88 12.57 -7.54
N PRO A 191 -10.56 13.73 -7.65
CA PRO A 191 -10.47 14.58 -8.83
C PRO A 191 -9.01 14.99 -9.08
N LEU A 192 -8.66 15.23 -10.34
CA LEU A 192 -7.31 15.66 -10.71
C LEU A 192 -7.14 17.17 -10.47
N PRO A 193 -5.94 17.63 -10.07
CA PRO A 193 -5.62 19.06 -10.05
C PRO A 193 -5.84 19.70 -11.43
N LYS A 194 -6.38 20.92 -11.48
CA LYS A 194 -6.78 21.62 -12.72
C LYS A 194 -5.68 21.68 -13.79
N ASN A 195 -4.41 21.71 -13.39
CA ASN A 195 -3.27 21.93 -14.30
C ASN A 195 -2.57 20.62 -14.73
N ILE A 196 -3.15 19.46 -14.46
CA ILE A 196 -2.56 18.16 -14.77
C ILE A 196 -3.47 17.36 -15.71
N THR A 197 -2.89 16.85 -16.78
CA THR A 197 -3.60 15.95 -17.70
C THR A 197 -3.74 14.55 -17.10
N PHE A 198 -4.78 13.82 -17.51
CA PHE A 198 -5.01 12.45 -17.08
C PHE A 198 -3.77 11.56 -17.31
N TYR A 199 -3.18 11.57 -18.51
CA TYR A 199 -1.98 10.79 -18.83
C TYR A 199 -0.77 11.11 -17.94
N ARG A 200 -0.50 12.39 -17.66
CA ARG A 200 0.59 12.77 -16.74
C ARG A 200 0.33 12.25 -15.33
N SER A 201 -0.92 12.32 -14.87
CA SER A 201 -1.30 11.77 -13.56
C SER A 201 -1.06 10.27 -13.47
N LEU A 202 -1.31 9.50 -14.54
CA LEU A 202 -1.04 8.06 -14.57
C LEU A 202 0.44 7.74 -14.38
N VAL A 203 1.32 8.47 -15.08
CA VAL A 203 2.77 8.29 -14.95
C VAL A 203 3.24 8.63 -13.53
N PHE A 204 2.78 9.75 -12.98
CA PHE A 204 3.14 10.13 -11.61
C PHE A 204 2.60 9.17 -10.57
N ARG A 205 1.38 8.64 -10.75
CA ARG A 205 0.80 7.63 -9.86
C ARG A 205 1.60 6.32 -9.90
N LEU A 206 2.04 5.91 -11.09
CA LEU A 206 2.81 4.68 -11.26
C LEU A 206 4.16 4.78 -10.52
N PHE A 207 4.96 5.81 -10.83
CA PHE A 207 6.34 5.90 -10.32
C PHE A 207 6.47 6.60 -8.96
N LEU A 208 5.62 7.58 -8.68
CA LEU A 208 5.76 8.48 -7.52
C LEU A 208 4.64 8.35 -6.50
N ASP A 209 3.61 7.55 -6.79
CA ASP A 209 2.42 7.37 -5.94
C ASP A 209 1.63 8.67 -5.66
N ARG A 210 1.62 9.61 -6.62
CA ARG A 210 0.97 10.93 -6.48
C ARG A 210 0.53 11.50 -7.83
N ASP A 211 -0.34 12.51 -7.81
CA ASP A 211 -0.88 13.09 -9.06
C ASP A 211 -0.06 14.25 -9.62
N ILE A 212 0.91 14.76 -8.86
CA ILE A 212 1.80 15.86 -9.26
C ILE A 212 3.25 15.54 -8.93
N LEU A 213 4.18 16.15 -9.66
CA LEU A 213 5.61 15.93 -9.47
C LEU A 213 6.10 16.36 -8.07
N LYS A 214 5.68 17.53 -7.58
CA LYS A 214 6.16 18.12 -6.32
C LYS A 214 5.47 17.50 -5.10
N LYS A 215 6.23 16.73 -4.31
CA LYS A 215 5.75 15.99 -3.12
C LYS A 215 5.17 16.90 -2.03
N ASN A 216 5.84 18.00 -1.71
CA ASN A 216 5.42 18.94 -0.66
C ASN A 216 4.03 19.54 -0.94
N LEU A 217 3.78 19.96 -2.19
CA LEU A 217 2.46 20.44 -2.62
C LEU A 217 1.41 19.34 -2.56
N TRP A 218 1.79 18.10 -2.89
CA TRP A 218 0.90 16.95 -2.86
C TRP A 218 0.53 16.51 -1.44
N VAL A 219 1.42 16.67 -0.47
CA VAL A 219 1.15 16.31 0.94
C VAL A 219 0.41 17.45 1.65
N GLY A 220 0.69 18.70 1.27
CA GLY A 220 0.08 19.91 1.84
C GLY A 220 -1.25 20.34 1.24
N ARG A 221 -1.86 19.52 0.37
CA ARG A 221 -3.11 19.80 -0.37
C ARG A 221 -4.36 19.85 0.53
N LYS A 222 -4.43 20.75 1.51
CA LYS A 222 -5.65 20.93 2.31
C LYS A 222 -6.86 21.39 1.46
N ASN A 223 -6.67 22.14 0.38
CA ASN A 223 -7.75 22.88 -0.31
C ASN A 223 -7.74 22.92 -1.85
N PHE A 224 -7.06 22.01 -2.59
CA PHE A 224 -7.05 22.13 -4.07
C PHE A 224 -8.40 21.82 -4.77
N PHE A 225 -9.38 21.28 -4.03
CA PHE A 225 -10.68 20.85 -4.58
C PHE A 225 -11.88 21.56 -3.95
N SER A 226 -11.68 22.42 -2.95
CA SER A 226 -12.75 23.23 -2.36
C SER A 226 -12.85 24.57 -3.08
N ASP A 227 -13.59 24.61 -4.18
CA ASP A 227 -14.20 25.84 -4.73
C ASP A 227 -15.36 25.52 -5.68
N LYS A 228 -16.21 24.57 -5.30
CA LYS A 228 -17.55 24.40 -5.89
C LYS A 228 -18.53 23.91 -4.82
N LYS A 229 -18.81 24.74 -3.81
CA LYS A 229 -20.04 24.58 -3.02
C LYS A 229 -20.62 25.85 -2.38
N ASN A 230 -20.14 27.04 -2.74
CA ASN A 230 -20.75 28.33 -2.35
C ASN A 230 -21.06 29.21 -3.57
N SER A 231 -21.64 28.63 -4.62
CA SER A 231 -22.27 29.40 -5.70
C SER A 231 -23.43 28.63 -6.30
N LYS A 232 -24.52 28.57 -5.52
CA LYS A 232 -25.93 28.63 -5.93
C LYS A 232 -26.81 28.45 -4.72
#